data_AF-A0A1D2SFB1-F1
#
_entry.id   AF-A0A1D2SFB1-F1
#
_cell.length_a   1.000
_cell.length_b   1.000
_cell.length_c   1.000
_cell.angle_alpha   90.00
_cell.angle_beta   90.00
_cell.angle_gamma   90.00
#
_symmetry.space_group_name_H-M   'P 1'
#
loop_
_entity.id
_entity.type
_entity.pdbx_description
1 polymer ?
#
loop_
_entity_poly.entity_id
_entity_poly.type
_entity_poly.pdbx_seq_one_letter_code
_entity_poly.pdbx_strand_id
1 'polypeptide(L)'
;MTDDRFNNLNDREREALQFLEASGVELTPERIVAALRFHRRAEEARELSSRIPTVYPVRPDTTERARRWEAKDPNVVKYDDGDGDVYYKLVFTDEQRTALAGRYLATRTPPANSRFDWRSEARIFVRTIESWADSVDSFEAITPKSQKDRKRAMDSIANALMKFDQALSELDSGALGFWYANVVDALAVHGVQISEADNRLASMLREPLRATVEGGEARQQVREMVGVAVEATRKAADNLPKFDHAENDWRLRRALAVERLILEHQIPFETTETGFAADVLRALFDLAGADVEKVSYWLKKAADHPDSHGRWLQSLRDRG
;
A
#
# COMPACT_ATOMS: atom_id res chain seq x y z
N MET A 1 -18.60 21.14 -28.56
CA MET A 1 -19.30 21.66 -27.37
C MET A 1 -18.27 21.75 -26.26
N THR A 2 -17.76 22.94 -25.99
CA THR A 2 -16.89 23.22 -24.84
C THR A 2 -17.79 23.36 -23.61
N ASP A 3 -17.86 22.31 -22.81
CA ASP A 3 -18.64 22.28 -21.57
C ASP A 3 -17.90 23.15 -20.53
N ASP A 4 -18.51 24.26 -20.08
CA ASP A 4 -17.94 25.26 -19.16
C ASP A 4 -17.47 24.67 -17.81
N ARG A 5 -17.83 23.41 -17.53
CA ARG A 5 -17.45 22.65 -16.34
C ARG A 5 -15.95 22.32 -16.24
N PHE A 6 -15.16 22.54 -17.30
CA PHE A 6 -13.73 22.22 -17.35
C PHE A 6 -12.78 23.41 -17.19
N ASN A 7 -13.32 24.63 -17.07
CA ASN A 7 -12.49 25.85 -16.97
C ASN A 7 -11.76 26.00 -15.62
N ASN A 8 -12.14 25.21 -14.60
CA ASN A 8 -11.56 25.26 -13.24
C ASN A 8 -10.64 24.07 -12.92
N LEU A 9 -10.28 23.24 -13.91
CA LEU A 9 -9.37 22.12 -13.67
C LEU A 9 -7.93 22.62 -13.54
N ASN A 10 -7.19 22.06 -12.57
CA ASN A 10 -5.76 22.33 -12.48
C ASN A 10 -5.00 21.61 -13.62
N ASP A 11 -3.72 21.94 -13.81
CA ASP A 11 -2.92 21.43 -14.93
C ASP A 11 -2.81 19.90 -14.94
N ARG A 12 -2.78 19.26 -13.77
CA ARG A 12 -2.68 17.79 -13.63
C ARG A 12 -4.01 17.08 -13.87
N GLU A 13 -5.10 17.65 -13.42
CA GLU A 13 -6.46 17.21 -13.73
C GLU A 13 -6.72 17.28 -15.25
N ARG A 14 -6.16 18.29 -15.94
CA ARG A 14 -6.18 18.39 -17.41
C ARG A 14 -5.33 17.31 -18.08
N GLU A 15 -4.11 17.05 -17.59
CA GLU A 15 -3.25 15.97 -18.10
C GLU A 15 -3.90 14.58 -17.95
N ALA A 16 -4.56 14.31 -16.82
CA ALA A 16 -5.25 13.04 -16.57
C ALA A 16 -6.41 12.81 -17.56
N LEU A 17 -7.16 13.86 -17.91
CA LEU A 17 -8.23 13.77 -18.90
C LEU A 17 -7.68 13.63 -20.33
N GLN A 18 -6.61 14.35 -20.67
CA GLN A 18 -5.92 14.19 -21.96
C GLN A 18 -5.38 12.78 -22.15
N PHE A 19 -4.87 12.14 -21.10
CA PHE A 19 -4.42 10.76 -21.14
C PHE A 19 -5.56 9.77 -21.44
N LEU A 20 -6.74 9.97 -20.82
CA LEU A 20 -7.91 9.14 -21.05
C LEU A 20 -8.48 9.32 -22.46
N GLU A 21 -8.48 10.57 -22.96
CA GLU A 21 -8.85 10.90 -24.33
C GLU A 21 -7.92 10.22 -25.35
N ALA A 22 -6.60 10.34 -25.13
CA ALA A 22 -5.58 9.69 -25.96
C ALA A 22 -5.66 8.15 -25.94
N SER A 23 -6.24 7.58 -24.88
CA SER A 23 -6.47 6.14 -24.74
C SER A 23 -7.73 5.64 -25.46
N GLY A 24 -8.45 6.52 -26.16
CA GLY A 24 -9.67 6.18 -26.89
C GLY A 24 -10.86 5.86 -25.99
N VAL A 25 -10.80 6.26 -24.71
CA VAL A 25 -11.90 6.09 -23.77
C VAL A 25 -12.91 7.20 -23.98
N GLU A 26 -14.17 6.83 -24.25
CA GLU A 26 -15.25 7.82 -24.36
C GLU A 26 -15.45 8.55 -23.03
N LEU A 27 -15.23 9.86 -23.06
CA LEU A 27 -15.29 10.77 -21.91
C LEU A 27 -16.73 11.23 -21.64
N THR A 28 -17.54 10.35 -21.06
CA THR A 28 -18.85 10.71 -20.50
C THR A 28 -18.67 11.54 -19.22
N PRO A 29 -19.58 12.47 -18.87
CA PRO A 29 -19.49 13.27 -17.64
C PRO A 29 -19.25 12.46 -16.36
N GLU A 30 -19.87 11.29 -16.25
CA GLU A 30 -19.74 10.38 -15.11
C GLU A 30 -18.32 9.79 -15.01
N ARG A 31 -17.70 9.44 -16.14
CA ARG A 31 -16.33 8.93 -16.22
C ARG A 31 -15.29 10.00 -15.93
N ILE A 32 -15.53 11.23 -16.37
CA ILE A 32 -14.66 12.37 -16.06
C ILE A 32 -14.66 12.64 -14.55
N VAL A 33 -15.82 12.67 -13.91
CA VAL A 33 -15.93 12.85 -12.45
C VAL A 33 -15.25 11.70 -11.70
N ALA A 34 -15.41 10.46 -12.16
CA ALA A 34 -14.74 9.30 -11.57
C ALA A 34 -13.22 9.36 -11.72
N ALA A 35 -12.71 9.75 -12.89
CA ALA A 35 -11.29 9.91 -13.16
C ALA A 35 -10.66 11.02 -12.32
N LEU A 36 -11.31 12.17 -12.20
CA LEU A 36 -10.85 13.29 -11.38
C LEU A 36 -10.84 12.92 -9.89
N ARG A 37 -11.87 12.21 -9.39
CA ARG A 37 -11.85 11.67 -8.01
C ARG A 37 -10.74 10.67 -7.79
N PHE A 38 -10.50 9.77 -8.74
CA PHE A 38 -9.41 8.81 -8.65
C PHE A 38 -8.04 9.51 -8.64
N HIS A 39 -7.84 10.49 -9.52
CA HIS A 39 -6.60 11.27 -9.57
C HIS A 39 -6.35 12.03 -8.28
N ARG A 40 -7.35 12.75 -7.76
CA ARG A 40 -7.25 13.48 -6.48
C ARG A 40 -6.95 12.53 -5.31
N ARG A 41 -7.61 11.38 -5.24
CA ARG A 41 -7.32 10.34 -4.24
C ARG A 41 -5.92 9.75 -4.37
N ALA A 42 -5.42 9.61 -5.59
CA ALA A 42 -4.06 9.14 -5.84
C ALA A 42 -3.00 10.18 -5.42
N GLU A 43 -3.28 11.47 -5.62
CA GLU A 43 -2.44 12.56 -5.12
C GLU A 43 -2.46 12.65 -3.58
N GLU A 44 -3.65 12.61 -2.96
CA GLU A 44 -3.80 12.58 -1.50
C GLU A 44 -3.09 11.37 -0.88
N ALA A 45 -3.23 10.18 -1.48
CA ALA A 45 -2.53 8.98 -1.02
C ALA A 45 -1.01 9.10 -1.19
N ARG A 46 -0.55 9.77 -2.25
CA ARG A 46 0.88 10.04 -2.48
C ARG A 46 1.43 11.04 -1.47
N GLU A 47 0.68 12.10 -1.16
CA GLU A 47 1.02 13.09 -0.14
C GLU A 47 1.03 12.49 1.27
N LEU A 48 0.02 11.69 1.61
CA LEU A 48 -0.01 10.95 2.87
C LEU A 48 1.18 9.99 2.95
N SER A 49 1.49 9.26 1.87
CA SER A 49 2.63 8.35 1.82
C SER A 49 3.98 9.06 1.93
N SER A 50 4.11 10.28 1.36
CA SER A 50 5.33 11.09 1.49
C SER A 50 5.51 11.70 2.88
N ARG A 51 4.44 11.73 3.70
CA ARG A 51 4.47 12.19 5.10
C ARG A 51 4.66 11.05 6.13
N ILE A 52 4.56 9.79 5.71
CA ILE A 52 4.88 8.65 6.59
C ILE A 52 6.33 8.71 7.12
N PRO A 53 7.36 9.10 6.33
CA PRO A 53 8.73 9.27 6.83
C PRO A 53 8.89 10.38 7.88
N THR A 54 8.13 11.49 7.79
CA THR A 54 8.25 12.60 8.75
C THR A 54 7.65 12.28 10.13
N VAL A 55 6.69 11.36 10.21
CA VAL A 55 6.09 10.89 11.47
C VAL A 55 6.92 9.77 12.13
N TYR A 56 7.76 9.07 11.35
CA TYR A 56 8.67 8.03 11.82
C TYR A 56 10.12 8.38 11.46
N PRO A 57 10.75 9.31 12.22
CA PRO A 57 11.93 10.08 11.79
C PRO A 57 13.25 9.29 11.71
N VAL A 58 13.23 7.97 11.85
CA VAL A 58 14.40 7.14 11.56
C VAL A 58 13.89 5.91 10.85
N ARG A 59 13.90 5.94 9.51
CA ARG A 59 13.91 4.67 8.80
C ARG A 59 15.34 4.12 8.89
N PRO A 60 15.57 2.98 9.58
CA PRO A 60 16.87 2.31 9.55
C PRO A 60 17.31 1.89 8.13
N ASP A 61 16.43 1.99 7.12
CA ASP A 61 16.69 1.68 5.71
C ASP A 61 17.63 2.68 5.00
N THR A 62 17.85 3.88 5.55
CA THR A 62 18.75 4.87 4.94
C THR A 62 20.22 4.53 5.16
N THR A 63 20.59 3.89 6.27
CA THR A 63 22.01 3.63 6.59
C THR A 63 22.65 2.61 5.65
N GLU A 64 22.01 1.46 5.41
CA GLU A 64 22.58 0.43 4.52
C GLU A 64 22.55 0.89 3.05
N ARG A 65 21.49 1.59 2.63
CA ARG A 65 21.43 2.14 1.27
C ARG A 65 22.41 3.28 1.05
N ALA A 66 22.61 4.14 2.04
CA ALA A 66 23.66 5.15 2.01
C ALA A 66 25.04 4.50 1.87
N ARG A 67 25.31 3.43 2.64
CA ARG A 67 26.54 2.64 2.53
C ARG A 67 26.71 2.01 1.14
N ARG A 68 25.65 1.41 0.57
CA ARG A 68 25.68 0.86 -0.80
C ARG A 68 25.93 1.96 -1.84
N TRP A 69 25.30 3.12 -1.68
CA TRP A 69 25.56 4.29 -2.52
C TRP A 69 27.01 4.79 -2.43
N GLU A 70 27.56 4.90 -1.22
CA GLU A 70 28.98 5.25 -0.99
C GLU A 70 29.94 4.23 -1.61
N ALA A 71 29.54 2.95 -1.62
CA ALA A 71 30.25 1.87 -2.31
C ALA A 71 30.06 1.88 -3.84
N LYS A 72 29.35 2.88 -4.40
CA LYS A 72 29.05 3.02 -5.83
C LYS A 72 28.25 1.85 -6.41
N ASP A 73 27.36 1.28 -5.61
CA ASP A 73 26.40 0.30 -6.08
C ASP A 73 25.52 0.91 -7.19
N PRO A 74 25.56 0.40 -8.44
CA PRO A 74 24.80 0.96 -9.55
C PRO A 74 23.29 0.76 -9.38
N ASN A 75 22.86 -0.06 -8.41
CA ASN A 75 21.47 -0.30 -8.10
C ASN A 75 20.88 0.64 -7.05
N VAL A 76 21.66 1.58 -6.54
CA VAL A 76 21.17 2.60 -5.59
C VAL A 76 21.16 3.96 -6.27
N VAL A 77 20.04 4.67 -6.18
CA VAL A 77 19.93 6.06 -6.64
C VAL A 77 19.63 6.96 -5.46
N LYS A 78 20.41 8.03 -5.34
CA LYS A 78 20.20 9.11 -4.38
C LYS A 78 19.23 10.14 -4.94
N TYR A 79 18.24 10.52 -4.14
CA TYR A 79 17.33 11.63 -4.41
C TYR A 79 17.49 12.69 -3.32
N ASP A 80 17.32 13.95 -3.74
CA ASP A 80 17.26 15.13 -2.89
C ASP A 80 15.86 15.73 -3.12
N ASP A 81 15.09 15.90 -2.05
CA ASP A 81 13.73 16.45 -2.15
C ASP A 81 13.66 17.97 -2.21
N GLY A 82 14.80 18.64 -2.13
CA GLY A 82 14.91 20.11 -2.16
C GLY A 82 14.74 20.78 -0.80
N ASP A 83 14.27 20.05 0.22
CA ASP A 83 14.16 20.53 1.61
C ASP A 83 15.40 20.14 2.45
N GLY A 84 16.41 19.55 1.79
CA GLY A 84 17.65 19.08 2.41
C GLY A 84 17.59 17.63 2.89
N ASP A 85 16.46 16.97 2.71
CA ASP A 85 16.29 15.56 3.04
C ASP A 85 16.77 14.69 1.86
N VAL A 86 17.59 13.71 2.20
CA VAL A 86 18.18 12.77 1.26
C VAL A 86 17.55 11.41 1.46
N TYR A 87 17.07 10.80 0.38
CA TYR A 87 16.62 9.41 0.38
C TYR A 87 17.25 8.59 -0.73
N TYR A 88 17.34 7.28 -0.49
CA TYR A 88 17.97 6.33 -1.39
C TYR A 88 16.96 5.28 -1.84
N LYS A 89 16.92 5.03 -3.16
CA LYS A 89 16.03 4.04 -3.77
C LYS A 89 16.81 2.92 -4.43
N LEU A 90 16.27 1.71 -4.32
CA LEU A 90 16.74 0.57 -5.10
C LEU A 90 16.11 0.58 -6.50
N VAL A 91 16.95 0.50 -7.52
CA VAL A 91 16.55 0.44 -8.92
C VAL A 91 17.42 -0.54 -9.69
N PHE A 92 16.87 -1.20 -10.68
CA PHE A 92 17.67 -1.97 -11.63
C PHE A 92 18.48 -1.03 -12.52
N THR A 93 19.66 -1.50 -12.95
CA THR A 93 20.39 -0.87 -14.05
C THR A 93 19.60 -1.03 -15.35
N ASP A 94 19.88 -0.21 -16.35
CA ASP A 94 19.18 -0.29 -17.64
C ASP A 94 19.39 -1.65 -18.33
N GLU A 95 20.55 -2.27 -18.14
CA GLU A 95 20.84 -3.63 -18.61
C GLU A 95 19.95 -4.68 -17.92
N GLN A 96 19.83 -4.63 -16.59
CA GLN A 96 18.97 -5.53 -15.82
C GLN A 96 17.49 -5.33 -16.18
N ARG A 97 17.04 -4.08 -16.32
CA ARG A 97 15.67 -3.77 -16.77
C ARG A 97 15.40 -4.35 -18.15
N THR A 98 16.32 -4.16 -19.08
CA THR A 98 16.20 -4.64 -20.46
C THR A 98 16.16 -6.17 -20.50
N ALA A 99 17.03 -6.84 -19.75
CA ALA A 99 17.08 -8.29 -19.66
C ALA A 99 15.78 -8.86 -19.08
N LEU A 100 15.30 -8.33 -17.95
CA LEU A 100 14.08 -8.81 -17.29
C LEU A 100 12.83 -8.52 -18.12
N ALA A 101 12.73 -7.34 -18.73
CA ALA A 101 11.66 -6.99 -19.66
C ALA A 101 11.66 -7.89 -20.91
N GLY A 102 12.84 -8.20 -21.45
CA GLY A 102 12.99 -9.12 -22.57
C GLY A 102 12.52 -10.53 -22.23
N ARG A 103 12.90 -11.06 -21.06
CA ARG A 103 12.42 -12.36 -20.54
C ARG A 103 10.91 -12.36 -20.32
N TYR A 104 10.36 -11.28 -19.77
CA TYR A 104 8.93 -11.11 -19.60
C TYR A 104 8.18 -11.19 -20.94
N LEU A 105 8.63 -10.44 -21.95
CA LEU A 105 8.03 -10.43 -23.29
C LEU A 105 8.16 -11.76 -24.03
N ALA A 106 9.28 -12.47 -23.83
CA ALA A 106 9.47 -13.80 -24.42
C ALA A 106 8.55 -14.86 -23.78
N THR A 107 8.21 -14.69 -22.50
CA THR A 107 7.38 -15.64 -21.76
C THR A 107 5.89 -15.33 -21.95
N ARG A 108 5.53 -14.05 -21.89
CA ARG A 108 4.17 -13.60 -22.12
C ARG A 108 3.92 -13.55 -23.63
N THR A 109 3.37 -14.62 -24.19
CA THR A 109 3.03 -14.69 -25.62
C THR A 109 1.91 -13.68 -25.92
N PRO A 110 2.18 -12.54 -26.56
CA PRO A 110 1.16 -11.56 -26.83
C PRO A 110 0.27 -12.02 -27.99
N PRO A 111 -1.06 -11.82 -27.95
CA PRO A 111 -1.91 -12.12 -29.08
C PRO A 111 -1.46 -11.35 -30.32
N ALA A 112 -1.36 -12.04 -31.47
CA ALA A 112 -0.82 -11.51 -32.72
C ALA A 112 -1.49 -10.20 -33.22
N ASN A 113 -2.72 -9.91 -32.78
CA ASN A 113 -3.51 -8.75 -33.20
C ASN A 113 -3.73 -7.71 -32.09
N SER A 114 -2.95 -7.78 -31.01
CA SER A 114 -3.11 -6.84 -29.90
C SER A 114 -2.51 -5.47 -30.24
N ARG A 115 -3.32 -4.40 -30.18
CA ARG A 115 -2.85 -3.00 -30.22
C ARG A 115 -2.23 -2.54 -28.89
N PHE A 116 -2.15 -3.43 -27.92
CA PHE A 116 -1.63 -3.13 -26.58
C PHE A 116 -0.12 -2.90 -26.62
N ASP A 117 0.35 -1.89 -25.88
CA ASP A 117 1.78 -1.60 -25.77
C ASP A 117 2.45 -2.53 -24.74
N TRP A 118 2.86 -3.69 -25.23
CA TRP A 118 3.56 -4.72 -24.46
C TRP A 118 4.87 -4.23 -23.82
N ARG A 119 5.56 -3.25 -24.45
CA ARG A 119 6.79 -2.69 -23.88
C ARG A 119 6.49 -1.83 -22.68
N SER A 120 5.41 -1.05 -22.71
CA SER A 120 4.95 -0.30 -21.54
C SER A 120 4.54 -1.22 -20.39
N GLU A 121 3.83 -2.30 -20.69
CA GLU A 121 3.49 -3.29 -19.67
C GLU A 121 4.72 -3.97 -19.06
N ALA A 122 5.69 -4.40 -19.88
CA ALA A 122 6.94 -4.96 -19.40
C ALA A 122 7.69 -3.99 -18.48
N ARG A 123 7.69 -2.69 -18.81
CA ARG A 123 8.27 -1.64 -17.94
C ARG A 123 7.53 -1.52 -16.62
N ILE A 124 6.20 -1.57 -16.62
CA ILE A 124 5.39 -1.54 -15.39
C ILE A 124 5.70 -2.77 -14.54
N PHE A 125 5.73 -3.96 -15.15
CA PHE A 125 6.10 -5.21 -14.48
C PHE A 125 7.46 -5.09 -13.77
N VAL A 126 8.51 -4.65 -14.49
CA VAL A 126 9.85 -4.47 -13.91
C VAL A 126 9.84 -3.43 -12.77
N ARG A 127 9.13 -2.31 -12.92
CA ARG A 127 8.99 -1.30 -11.86
C ARG A 127 8.28 -1.82 -10.61
N THR A 128 7.31 -2.72 -10.78
CA THR A 128 6.66 -3.40 -9.65
C THR A 128 7.68 -4.23 -8.86
N ILE A 129 8.56 -4.95 -9.56
CA ILE A 129 9.64 -5.72 -8.92
C ILE A 129 10.63 -4.81 -8.19
N GLU A 130 11.06 -3.70 -8.81
CA GLU A 130 11.89 -2.68 -8.15
C GLU A 130 11.24 -2.15 -6.88
N SER A 131 9.95 -1.78 -6.95
CA SER A 131 9.20 -1.28 -5.80
C SER A 131 9.07 -2.30 -4.68
N TRP A 132 9.02 -3.60 -5.00
CA TRP A 132 8.99 -4.65 -4.00
C TRP A 132 10.35 -4.89 -3.35
N ALA A 133 11.43 -4.89 -4.12
CA ALA A 133 12.79 -4.92 -3.57
C ALA A 133 13.03 -3.71 -2.67
N ASP A 134 12.65 -2.52 -3.13
CA ASP A 134 12.76 -1.24 -2.41
C ASP A 134 11.93 -1.18 -1.12
N SER A 135 10.96 -2.08 -0.93
CA SER A 135 10.16 -2.13 0.30
C SER A 135 10.56 -3.29 1.23
N VAL A 136 11.56 -4.11 0.91
CA VAL A 136 12.00 -5.22 1.77
C VAL A 136 12.45 -4.71 3.13
N ASP A 137 13.32 -3.70 3.18
CA ASP A 137 13.86 -3.17 4.44
C ASP A 137 12.76 -2.62 5.34
N SER A 138 11.85 -1.82 4.77
CA SER A 138 10.71 -1.27 5.51
C SER A 138 9.80 -2.39 6.03
N PHE A 139 9.61 -3.44 5.22
CA PHE A 139 8.80 -4.59 5.61
C PHE A 139 9.45 -5.40 6.73
N GLU A 140 10.77 -5.62 6.66
CA GLU A 140 11.50 -6.32 7.72
C GLU A 140 11.53 -5.50 9.02
N ALA A 141 11.62 -4.18 8.93
CA ALA A 141 11.62 -3.29 10.08
C ALA A 141 10.29 -3.29 10.84
N ILE A 142 9.16 -3.36 10.15
CA ILE A 142 7.82 -3.34 10.78
C ILE A 142 7.29 -4.73 11.15
N THR A 143 7.87 -5.81 10.59
CA THR A 143 7.40 -7.17 10.86
C THR A 143 7.92 -7.65 12.21
N PRO A 144 7.04 -7.99 13.18
CA PRO A 144 7.47 -8.54 14.46
C PRO A 144 8.27 -9.84 14.27
N LYS A 145 9.44 -9.94 14.91
CA LYS A 145 10.37 -11.08 14.72
C LYS A 145 10.14 -12.23 15.70
N SER A 146 9.25 -12.07 16.68
CA SER A 146 8.94 -13.08 17.69
C SER A 146 7.53 -12.94 18.24
N GLN A 147 7.03 -14.00 18.89
CA GLN A 147 5.75 -13.95 19.61
C GLN A 147 5.73 -12.85 20.68
N LYS A 148 6.86 -12.64 21.36
CA LYS A 148 7.03 -11.60 22.38
C LYS A 148 6.89 -10.21 21.76
N ASP A 149 7.50 -9.98 20.59
CA ASP A 149 7.41 -8.70 19.89
C ASP A 149 5.99 -8.43 19.38
N ARG A 150 5.29 -9.46 18.90
CA ARG A 150 3.86 -9.35 18.52
C ARG A 150 3.00 -8.93 19.71
N LYS A 151 3.17 -9.59 20.86
CA LYS A 151 2.44 -9.22 22.07
C LYS A 151 2.75 -7.78 22.49
N ARG A 152 4.05 -7.42 22.52
CA ARG A 152 4.49 -6.05 22.83
C ARG A 152 3.91 -5.02 21.87
N ALA A 153 3.82 -5.31 20.57
CA ALA A 153 3.24 -4.40 19.59
C ALA A 153 1.74 -4.18 19.85
N MET A 154 0.99 -5.25 20.16
CA MET A 154 -0.43 -5.12 20.53
C MET A 154 -0.62 -4.38 21.86
N ASP A 155 0.22 -4.64 22.85
CA ASP A 155 0.21 -3.90 24.12
C ASP A 155 0.51 -2.40 23.88
N SER A 156 1.42 -2.09 22.96
CA SER A 156 1.73 -0.72 22.56
C SER A 156 0.52 -0.03 21.90
N ILE A 157 -0.23 -0.74 21.06
CA ILE A 157 -1.48 -0.25 20.46
C ILE A 157 -2.52 0.02 21.55
N ALA A 158 -2.73 -0.92 22.47
CA ALA A 158 -3.65 -0.74 23.59
C ALA A 158 -3.26 0.47 24.46
N ASN A 159 -1.98 0.65 24.74
CA ASN A 159 -1.49 1.81 25.50
C ASN A 159 -1.64 3.12 24.73
N ALA A 160 -1.47 3.12 23.40
CA ALA A 160 -1.71 4.29 22.56
C ALA A 160 -3.20 4.67 22.55
N LEU A 161 -4.10 3.68 22.46
CA LEU A 161 -5.55 3.89 22.59
C LEU A 161 -5.94 4.45 23.97
N MET A 162 -5.32 3.97 25.05
CA MET A 162 -5.52 4.55 26.38
C MET A 162 -5.07 6.01 26.48
N LYS A 163 -3.88 6.35 25.93
CA LYS A 163 -3.40 7.73 25.87
C LYS A 163 -4.32 8.61 25.02
N PHE A 164 -4.86 8.05 23.94
CA PHE A 164 -5.84 8.72 23.11
C PHE A 164 -7.13 9.01 23.90
N ASP A 165 -7.71 8.03 24.61
CA ASP A 165 -8.86 8.27 25.51
C ASP A 165 -8.56 9.35 26.55
N GLN A 166 -7.37 9.32 27.16
CA GLN A 166 -6.96 10.36 28.10
C GLN A 166 -6.93 11.74 27.43
N ALA A 167 -6.34 11.87 26.24
CA ALA A 167 -6.34 13.13 25.49
C ALA A 167 -7.76 13.61 25.15
N LEU A 168 -8.67 12.70 24.76
CA LEU A 168 -10.08 13.03 24.55
C LEU A 168 -10.78 13.47 25.85
N SER A 169 -10.33 12.98 27.00
CA SER A 169 -10.86 13.38 28.31
C SER A 169 -10.46 14.80 28.71
N GLU A 170 -9.30 15.26 28.23
CA GLU A 170 -8.72 16.59 28.51
C GLU A 170 -9.26 17.68 27.58
N LEU A 171 -9.81 17.32 26.41
CA LEU A 171 -10.49 18.25 25.50
C LEU A 171 -11.81 18.73 26.08
N ASP A 172 -12.11 20.03 25.89
CA ASP A 172 -13.44 20.55 26.19
C ASP A 172 -14.49 19.99 25.21
N SER A 173 -15.74 19.98 25.66
CA SER A 173 -16.87 19.40 24.92
C SER A 173 -17.04 20.00 23.52
N GLY A 174 -16.70 21.28 23.35
CA GLY A 174 -16.80 22.00 22.09
C GLY A 174 -15.76 21.57 21.08
N ALA A 175 -14.48 21.59 21.48
CA ALA A 175 -13.38 21.13 20.66
C ALA A 175 -13.57 19.68 20.20
N LEU A 176 -14.06 18.82 21.10
CA LEU A 176 -14.28 17.42 20.81
C LEU A 176 -15.46 17.18 19.85
N GLY A 177 -16.58 17.87 20.05
CA GLY A 177 -17.73 17.83 19.13
C GLY A 177 -17.37 18.28 17.72
N PHE A 178 -16.58 19.37 17.63
CA PHE A 178 -16.07 19.86 16.35
C PHE A 178 -15.11 18.86 15.68
N TRP A 179 -14.17 18.29 16.43
CA TRP A 179 -13.28 17.24 15.92
C TRP A 179 -14.07 16.03 15.39
N TYR A 180 -15.05 15.55 16.15
CA TYR A 180 -15.86 14.40 15.75
C TYR A 180 -16.66 14.67 14.48
N ALA A 181 -17.29 15.84 14.35
CA ALA A 181 -18.02 16.22 13.14
C ALA A 181 -17.11 16.24 11.90
N ASN A 182 -15.86 16.68 12.03
CA ASN A 182 -14.87 16.62 10.95
C ASN A 182 -14.47 15.19 10.59
N VAL A 183 -14.33 14.29 11.58
CA VAL A 183 -14.05 12.86 11.33
C VAL A 183 -15.20 12.22 10.57
N VAL A 184 -16.45 12.47 10.98
CA VAL A 184 -17.63 11.91 10.32
C VAL A 184 -17.77 12.41 8.89
N ASP A 185 -17.57 13.71 8.65
CA ASP A 185 -17.57 14.27 7.29
C ASP A 185 -16.51 13.62 6.39
N ALA A 186 -15.29 13.43 6.91
CA ALA A 186 -14.24 12.71 6.20
C ALA A 186 -14.64 11.25 5.88
N LEU A 187 -15.21 10.52 6.84
CA LEU A 187 -15.68 9.14 6.62
C LEU A 187 -16.77 9.07 5.54
N ALA A 188 -17.69 10.04 5.51
CA ALA A 188 -18.72 10.14 4.49
C ALA A 188 -18.13 10.35 3.08
N VAL A 189 -17.12 11.22 2.95
CA VAL A 189 -16.38 11.45 1.70
C VAL A 189 -15.69 10.17 1.20
N HIS A 190 -15.24 9.31 2.12
CA HIS A 190 -14.65 8.01 1.82
C HIS A 190 -15.68 6.89 1.57
N GLY A 191 -16.98 7.19 1.59
CA GLY A 191 -18.05 6.23 1.28
C GLY A 191 -18.34 5.25 2.41
N VAL A 192 -17.91 5.56 3.64
CA VAL A 192 -18.24 4.77 4.82
C VAL A 192 -19.70 5.05 5.18
N GLN A 193 -20.50 4.01 5.34
CA GLN A 193 -21.86 4.14 5.85
C GLN A 193 -21.81 4.58 7.31
N ILE A 194 -22.27 5.80 7.56
CA ILE A 194 -22.39 6.41 8.89
C ILE A 194 -23.86 6.53 9.28
N SER A 195 -24.16 6.51 10.57
CA SER A 195 -25.54 6.53 11.04
C SER A 195 -26.24 7.86 10.71
N GLU A 196 -27.57 7.89 10.77
CA GLU A 196 -28.32 9.13 10.56
C GLU A 196 -27.99 10.17 11.66
N ALA A 197 -27.66 9.72 12.87
CA ALA A 197 -27.20 10.59 13.96
C ALA A 197 -25.83 11.22 13.64
N ASP A 198 -24.91 10.45 13.06
CA ASP A 198 -23.58 10.94 12.66
C ASP A 198 -23.69 11.94 11.50
N ASN A 199 -24.53 11.66 10.50
CA ASN A 199 -24.79 12.58 9.39
C ASN A 199 -25.34 13.95 9.88
N ARG A 200 -26.18 13.94 10.92
CA ARG A 200 -26.65 15.18 11.56
C ARG A 200 -25.49 15.95 12.19
N LEU A 201 -24.55 15.28 12.85
CA LEU A 201 -23.35 15.91 13.42
C LEU A 201 -22.44 16.53 12.34
N ALA A 202 -22.23 15.86 11.20
CA ALA A 202 -21.47 16.44 10.08
C ALA A 202 -22.14 17.72 9.52
N SER A 203 -23.47 17.73 9.43
CA SER A 203 -24.23 18.91 8.98
C SER A 203 -24.10 20.13 9.92
N MET A 204 -23.74 19.89 11.19
CA MET A 204 -23.56 20.92 12.23
C MET A 204 -22.20 21.64 12.16
N LEU A 205 -21.31 21.28 11.23
CA LEU A 205 -20.08 22.07 10.94
C LEU A 205 -20.40 23.53 10.58
N ARG A 206 -21.62 23.80 10.13
CA ARG A 206 -22.13 25.15 9.81
C ARG A 206 -22.79 25.85 11.01
N GLU A 207 -22.97 25.16 12.15
CA GLU A 207 -23.61 25.65 13.38
C GLU A 207 -22.73 25.37 14.64
N PRO A 208 -21.65 26.12 14.86
CA PRO A 208 -20.59 25.77 15.83
C PRO A 208 -21.06 25.62 17.28
N LEU A 209 -22.00 26.46 17.73
CA LEU A 209 -22.56 26.39 19.08
C LEU A 209 -23.36 25.11 19.33
N ARG A 210 -24.02 24.58 18.30
CA ARG A 210 -24.82 23.35 18.38
C ARG A 210 -23.94 22.10 18.36
N ALA A 211 -22.92 22.10 17.51
CA ALA A 211 -21.86 21.08 17.51
C ALA A 211 -21.15 20.97 18.87
N THR A 212 -21.08 22.08 19.62
CA THR A 212 -20.47 22.14 20.95
C THR A 212 -21.32 21.47 22.05
N VAL A 213 -22.65 21.53 21.94
CA VAL A 213 -23.58 20.96 22.93
C VAL A 213 -23.86 19.49 22.62
N GLU A 214 -24.14 19.16 21.35
CA GLU A 214 -24.48 17.79 20.93
C GLU A 214 -23.23 16.87 20.83
N GLY A 215 -22.03 17.45 20.72
CA GLY A 215 -20.75 16.72 20.77
C GLY A 215 -20.45 16.02 22.10
N GLY A 216 -21.13 16.41 23.19
CA GLY A 216 -20.98 15.79 24.50
C GLY A 216 -21.47 14.34 24.58
N GLU A 217 -22.46 13.95 23.78
CA GLU A 217 -22.95 12.56 23.71
C GLU A 217 -22.06 11.70 22.81
N ALA A 218 -21.59 12.26 21.69
CA ALA A 218 -20.61 11.62 20.80
C ALA A 218 -19.28 11.34 21.52
N ARG A 219 -18.87 12.20 22.46
CA ARG A 219 -17.73 11.98 23.38
C ARG A 219 -17.84 10.64 24.10
N GLN A 220 -18.98 10.37 24.70
CA GLN A 220 -19.17 9.18 25.52
C GLN A 220 -19.07 7.93 24.66
N GLN A 221 -19.69 7.95 23.47
CA GLN A 221 -19.65 6.83 22.53
C GLN A 221 -18.23 6.53 22.03
N VAL A 222 -17.47 7.56 21.61
CA VAL A 222 -16.08 7.36 21.15
C VAL A 222 -15.21 6.81 22.28
N ARG A 223 -15.35 7.35 23.49
CA ARG A 223 -14.57 6.87 24.65
C ARG A 223 -14.93 5.45 25.04
N GLU A 224 -16.21 5.09 25.02
CA GLU A 224 -16.66 3.71 25.23
C GLU A 224 -16.10 2.77 24.17
N MET A 225 -16.13 3.17 22.89
CA MET A 225 -15.52 2.40 21.80
C MET A 225 -14.02 2.20 22.00
N VAL A 226 -13.30 3.25 22.41
CA VAL A 226 -11.86 3.17 22.71
C VAL A 226 -11.61 2.22 23.88
N GLY A 227 -12.41 2.30 24.95
CA GLY A 227 -12.32 1.40 26.10
C GLY A 227 -12.51 -0.08 25.70
N VAL A 228 -13.55 -0.38 24.93
CA VAL A 228 -13.80 -1.72 24.38
C VAL A 228 -12.65 -2.17 23.47
N ALA A 229 -12.14 -1.28 22.61
CA ALA A 229 -11.03 -1.59 21.72
C ALA A 229 -9.73 -1.91 22.48
N VAL A 230 -9.45 -1.20 23.59
CA VAL A 230 -8.30 -1.48 24.47
C VAL A 230 -8.40 -2.89 25.06
N GLU A 231 -9.55 -3.23 25.64
CA GLU A 231 -9.76 -4.56 26.23
C GLU A 231 -9.67 -5.67 25.17
N ALA A 232 -10.33 -5.48 24.03
CA ALA A 232 -10.29 -6.42 22.92
C ALA A 232 -8.86 -6.61 22.39
N THR A 233 -8.07 -5.54 22.28
CA THR A 233 -6.67 -5.59 21.84
C THR A 233 -5.82 -6.39 22.83
N ARG A 234 -5.97 -6.17 24.13
CA ARG A 234 -5.23 -6.94 25.15
C ARG A 234 -5.62 -8.41 25.15
N LYS A 235 -6.92 -8.71 25.07
CA LYS A 235 -7.41 -10.08 24.95
C LYS A 235 -6.88 -10.76 23.69
N ALA A 236 -6.82 -10.04 22.58
CA ALA A 236 -6.26 -10.56 21.34
C ALA A 236 -4.74 -10.80 21.46
N ALA A 237 -4.01 -9.96 22.19
CA ALA A 237 -2.58 -10.14 22.47
C ALA A 237 -2.29 -11.45 23.24
N ASP A 238 -3.17 -11.81 24.17
CA ASP A 238 -3.08 -13.07 24.93
C ASP A 238 -3.48 -14.30 24.12
N ASN A 239 -4.30 -14.13 23.09
CA ASN A 239 -4.84 -15.21 22.26
C ASN A 239 -4.25 -15.22 20.83
N LEU A 240 -3.11 -14.58 20.61
CA LEU A 240 -2.43 -14.59 19.32
C LEU A 240 -2.07 -16.02 18.89
N PRO A 241 -2.34 -16.40 17.63
CA PRO A 241 -1.82 -17.64 17.07
C PRO A 241 -0.31 -17.74 17.26
N LYS A 242 0.22 -18.96 17.43
CA LYS A 242 1.66 -19.18 17.59
C LYS A 242 2.42 -18.55 16.42
N PHE A 243 3.50 -17.84 16.72
CA PHE A 243 4.36 -17.27 15.69
C PHE A 243 5.03 -18.39 14.89
N ASP A 244 4.70 -18.47 13.60
CA ASP A 244 5.40 -19.31 12.66
C ASP A 244 6.49 -18.49 11.96
N HIS A 245 7.74 -18.77 12.28
CA HIS A 245 8.89 -18.09 11.67
C HIS A 245 8.97 -18.34 10.16
N ALA A 246 8.53 -19.51 9.69
CA ALA A 246 8.59 -19.86 8.28
C ALA A 246 7.51 -19.13 7.45
N GLU A 247 6.31 -18.95 8.01
CA GLU A 247 5.22 -18.20 7.35
C GLU A 247 5.45 -16.68 7.40
N ASN A 248 6.17 -16.20 8.41
CA ASN A 248 6.47 -14.78 8.58
C ASN A 248 7.80 -14.36 7.93
N ASP A 249 8.48 -15.25 7.20
CA ASP A 249 9.66 -14.88 6.42
C ASP A 249 9.24 -13.97 5.25
N TRP A 250 9.86 -12.79 5.17
CA TRP A 250 9.56 -11.81 4.12
C TRP A 250 9.85 -12.38 2.73
N ARG A 251 10.78 -13.32 2.59
CA ARG A 251 11.10 -13.99 1.31
C ARG A 251 9.91 -14.80 0.81
N LEU A 252 9.20 -15.50 1.69
CA LEU A 252 7.97 -16.21 1.35
C LEU A 252 6.90 -15.23 0.88
N ARG A 253 6.72 -14.10 1.58
CA ARG A 253 5.74 -13.09 1.20
C ARG A 253 6.05 -12.45 -0.16
N ARG A 254 7.32 -12.24 -0.49
CA ARG A 254 7.74 -11.80 -1.83
C ARG A 254 7.53 -12.88 -2.88
N ALA A 255 7.78 -14.15 -2.57
CA ALA A 255 7.49 -15.25 -3.48
C ALA A 255 5.98 -15.38 -3.78
N LEU A 256 5.11 -15.21 -2.77
CA LEU A 256 3.65 -15.15 -2.96
C LEU A 256 3.22 -13.96 -3.83
N ALA A 257 3.83 -12.79 -3.61
CA ALA A 257 3.57 -11.61 -4.45
C ALA A 257 3.98 -11.85 -5.92
N VAL A 258 5.16 -12.45 -6.14
CA VAL A 258 5.65 -12.82 -7.47
C VAL A 258 4.76 -13.86 -8.12
N GLU A 259 4.32 -14.90 -7.40
CA GLU A 259 3.35 -15.88 -7.90
C GLU A 259 2.10 -15.20 -8.43
N ARG A 260 1.48 -14.37 -7.58
CA ARG A 260 0.27 -13.63 -7.94
C ARG A 260 0.48 -12.78 -9.19
N LEU A 261 1.55 -11.99 -9.24
CA LEU A 261 1.83 -11.12 -10.38
C LEU A 261 2.03 -11.91 -11.68
N ILE A 262 2.75 -13.02 -11.63
CA ILE A 262 2.98 -13.88 -12.80
C ILE A 262 1.65 -14.44 -13.32
N LEU A 263 0.81 -14.95 -12.42
CA LEU A 263 -0.49 -15.51 -12.78
C LEU A 263 -1.48 -14.44 -13.27
N GLU A 264 -1.52 -13.25 -12.67
CA GLU A 264 -2.32 -12.10 -13.13
C GLU A 264 -1.92 -11.66 -14.55
N HIS A 265 -0.63 -11.80 -14.88
CA HIS A 265 -0.08 -11.55 -16.21
C HIS A 265 -0.26 -12.75 -17.17
N GLN A 266 -1.04 -13.76 -16.78
CA GLN A 266 -1.34 -14.98 -17.55
C GLN A 266 -0.10 -15.80 -17.94
N ILE A 267 0.98 -15.67 -17.17
CA ILE A 267 2.19 -16.45 -17.36
C ILE A 267 2.08 -17.71 -16.49
N PRO A 268 2.42 -18.92 -16.99
CA PRO A 268 2.49 -20.11 -16.17
C PRO A 268 3.47 -19.94 -15.01
N PHE A 269 3.05 -20.27 -13.79
CA PHE A 269 3.91 -20.22 -12.62
C PHE A 269 4.69 -21.52 -12.46
N GLU A 270 5.98 -21.48 -12.80
CA GLU A 270 6.90 -22.61 -12.69
C GLU A 270 7.79 -22.46 -11.46
N THR A 271 7.94 -23.52 -10.66
CA THR A 271 8.77 -23.51 -9.44
C THR A 271 10.20 -23.99 -9.68
N THR A 272 10.66 -24.04 -10.93
CA THR A 272 12.00 -24.50 -11.31
C THR A 272 13.02 -23.37 -11.23
N GLU A 273 14.29 -23.67 -10.91
CA GLU A 273 15.37 -22.66 -10.81
C GLU A 273 15.65 -21.87 -12.10
N THR A 274 15.27 -22.41 -13.26
CA THR A 274 15.47 -21.82 -14.58
C THR A 274 14.22 -21.17 -15.17
N GLY A 275 13.09 -21.24 -14.45
CA GLY A 275 11.81 -20.71 -14.91
C GLY A 275 11.78 -19.19 -14.81
N PHE A 276 10.84 -18.55 -15.52
CA PHE A 276 10.69 -17.09 -15.47
C PHE A 276 10.44 -16.57 -14.05
N ALA A 277 9.66 -17.30 -13.24
CA ALA A 277 9.43 -16.94 -11.84
C ALA A 277 10.71 -16.92 -10.99
N ALA A 278 11.65 -17.83 -11.27
CA ALA A 278 12.95 -17.86 -10.60
C ALA A 278 13.81 -16.67 -11.00
N ASP A 279 13.81 -16.28 -12.28
CA ASP A 279 14.53 -15.09 -12.74
C ASP A 279 14.00 -13.81 -12.08
N VAL A 280 12.68 -13.67 -12.00
CA VAL A 280 12.02 -12.53 -11.35
C VAL A 280 12.35 -12.47 -9.87
N LEU A 281 12.21 -13.59 -9.16
CA LEU A 281 12.45 -13.63 -7.71
C LEU A 281 13.94 -13.44 -7.37
N ARG A 282 14.85 -13.98 -8.19
CA ARG A 282 16.29 -13.77 -8.06
C ARG A 282 16.65 -12.31 -8.27
N ALA A 283 16.17 -11.69 -9.34
CA ALA A 283 16.38 -10.26 -9.59
C ALA A 283 15.86 -9.39 -8.42
N LEU A 284 14.71 -9.74 -7.84
CA LEU A 284 14.18 -9.05 -6.66
C LEU A 284 15.11 -9.18 -5.45
N PHE A 285 15.55 -10.40 -5.12
CA PHE A 285 16.42 -10.63 -3.97
C PHE A 285 17.81 -10.04 -4.14
N ASP A 286 18.40 -10.15 -5.34
CA ASP A 286 19.68 -9.53 -5.68
C ASP A 286 19.61 -8.01 -5.52
N LEU A 287 18.55 -7.38 -6.03
CA LEU A 287 18.35 -5.93 -5.89
C LEU A 287 18.21 -5.52 -4.42
N ALA A 288 17.45 -6.30 -3.64
CA ALA A 288 17.29 -6.11 -2.20
C ALA A 288 18.56 -6.41 -1.39
N GLY A 289 19.63 -6.93 -2.01
CA GLY A 289 20.85 -7.33 -1.31
C GLY A 289 20.68 -8.56 -0.42
N ALA A 290 19.66 -9.39 -0.70
CA ALA A 290 19.39 -10.59 0.06
C ALA A 290 20.10 -11.80 -0.56
N ASP A 291 21.01 -12.40 0.21
CA ASP A 291 21.65 -13.66 -0.20
C ASP A 291 20.66 -14.82 -0.08
N VAL A 292 20.26 -15.38 -1.23
CA VAL A 292 19.31 -16.50 -1.32
C VAL A 292 19.88 -17.58 -2.22
N GLU A 293 20.38 -18.65 -1.61
CA GLU A 293 21.02 -19.77 -2.32
C GLU A 293 20.09 -20.48 -3.32
N LYS A 294 18.79 -20.60 -3.01
CA LYS A 294 17.82 -21.36 -3.81
C LYS A 294 16.47 -20.65 -3.86
N VAL A 295 16.16 -20.01 -4.99
CA VAL A 295 14.87 -19.32 -5.19
C VAL A 295 13.73 -20.31 -5.43
N SER A 296 14.00 -21.49 -6.01
CA SER A 296 12.99 -22.54 -6.21
C SER A 296 12.37 -23.03 -4.90
N TYR A 297 13.11 -23.01 -3.80
CA TYR A 297 12.58 -23.34 -2.48
C TYR A 297 11.42 -22.41 -2.09
N TRP A 298 11.61 -21.10 -2.28
CA TRP A 298 10.59 -20.10 -1.96
C TRP A 298 9.42 -20.14 -2.93
N LEU A 299 9.67 -20.40 -4.21
CA LEU A 299 8.60 -20.58 -5.21
C LEU A 299 7.74 -21.81 -4.90
N LYS A 300 8.35 -22.94 -4.52
CA LYS A 300 7.61 -24.14 -4.09
C LYS A 300 6.80 -23.85 -2.84
N LYS A 301 7.40 -23.21 -1.83
CA LYS A 301 6.67 -22.81 -0.63
C LYS A 301 5.49 -21.89 -0.94
N ALA A 302 5.64 -20.95 -1.86
CA ALA A 302 4.55 -20.08 -2.29
C ALA A 302 3.42 -20.88 -2.95
N ALA A 303 3.75 -21.77 -3.90
CA ALA A 303 2.76 -22.63 -4.57
C ALA A 303 2.01 -23.57 -3.60
N ASP A 304 2.71 -24.09 -2.59
CA ASP A 304 2.14 -25.01 -1.58
C ASP A 304 1.42 -24.28 -0.43
N HIS A 305 1.50 -22.95 -0.38
CA HIS A 305 0.92 -22.15 0.69
C HIS A 305 -0.62 -22.18 0.65
N PRO A 306 -1.32 -22.11 1.79
CA PRO A 306 -2.78 -21.95 1.81
C PRO A 306 -3.28 -20.73 1.03
N ASP A 307 -2.52 -19.63 1.10
CA ASP A 307 -2.83 -18.37 0.40
C ASP A 307 -2.25 -18.28 -1.02
N SER A 308 -1.79 -19.40 -1.60
CA SER A 308 -1.33 -19.42 -3.00
C SER A 308 -2.42 -18.89 -3.93
N HIS A 309 -2.05 -17.97 -4.82
CA HIS A 309 -2.99 -17.46 -5.81
C HIS A 309 -3.40 -18.56 -6.80
N GLY A 310 -2.47 -19.45 -7.16
CA GLY A 310 -2.74 -20.61 -8.00
C GLY A 310 -3.79 -21.54 -7.40
N ARG A 311 -3.72 -21.82 -6.09
CA ARG A 311 -4.72 -22.62 -5.38
C ARG A 311 -6.09 -21.94 -5.33
N TRP A 312 -6.11 -20.63 -5.09
CA TRP A 312 -7.36 -19.87 -5.13
C TRP A 312 -8.02 -19.96 -6.52
N LEU A 313 -7.25 -19.74 -7.60
CA LEU A 313 -7.75 -19.89 -8.97
C LEU A 313 -8.25 -21.31 -9.28
N GLN A 314 -7.55 -22.35 -8.81
CA GLN A 314 -8.00 -23.73 -8.96
C GLN A 314 -9.32 -23.97 -8.22
N SER A 315 -9.46 -23.47 -6.99
CA SER A 315 -10.68 -23.62 -6.20
C SER A 315 -11.90 -22.95 -6.84
N LEU A 316 -11.71 -21.88 -7.63
CA LEU A 316 -12.78 -21.25 -8.40
C LEU A 316 -13.20 -22.11 -9.60
N ARG A 317 -12.23 -22.77 -10.27
CA ARG A 317 -12.51 -23.68 -11.39
C ARG A 317 -13.26 -24.92 -10.93
N ASP A 318 -12.89 -25.50 -9.80
CA ASP A 318 -13.51 -26.72 -9.27
C ASP A 318 -14.95 -26.49 -8.77
N ARG A 319 -15.36 -25.23 -8.59
CA ARG A 319 -16.71 -24.82 -8.15
C ARG A 319 -17.64 -24.42 -9.31
N GLY A 320 -17.12 -24.29 -10.53
CA GLY A 320 -17.88 -23.93 -11.73
C GLY A 320 -18.22 -25.15 -12.57
#